data_AF-A0A060YCN9-F1
#
_entry.id   AF-A0A060YCN9-F1
#
_cell.length_a   1.000
_cell.length_b   1.000
_cell.length_c   1.000
_cell.angle_alpha   90.00
_cell.angle_beta   90.00
_cell.angle_gamma   90.00
#
_symmetry.space_group_name_H-M   'P 1'
#
loop_
_entity.id
_entity.type
_entity.pdbx_description
1 polymer ?
#
loop_
_entity_poly.entity_id
_entity_poly.type
_entity_poly.pdbx_seq_one_letter_code
_entity_poly.pdbx_strand_id
1 'polypeptide(L)'
;MTHLFSNKTMSLKWMRVSLLILVLFLGDSRGSQVKFGRLDRWVKTGFQYLKLNLCRRVSLSEGECKRLSHLQLSGVAVYVSEPNSEKVLAILPDSYSSGTLPPKQGGYGMSSVLEDSRRHHDFFPGSTAHDAVLVLDPSPGESFGHPVVLFYVDLNTTKKKCAHMDGIYLGKNKFM
;
A
#
# COMPACT_ATOMS: atom_id res chain seq x y z
N MET A 1 35.60 -51.50 29.72
CA MET A 1 35.52 -50.97 28.34
C MET A 1 34.08 -50.57 28.04
N THR A 2 33.62 -49.39 28.46
CA THR A 2 32.26 -48.89 28.11
C THR A 2 32.22 -47.36 28.20
N HIS A 3 32.91 -46.66 27.30
CA HIS A 3 32.78 -45.20 27.12
C HIS A 3 32.81 -44.82 25.64
N LEU A 4 31.97 -45.46 24.83
CA LEU A 4 31.97 -45.19 23.38
C LEU A 4 30.59 -45.22 22.73
N PHE A 5 29.54 -44.67 23.38
CA PHE A 5 28.23 -44.54 22.73
C PHE A 5 27.48 -43.22 22.94
N SER A 6 28.05 -42.24 23.65
CA SER A 6 27.33 -40.99 23.97
C SER A 6 27.68 -39.75 23.12
N ASN A 7 28.79 -39.76 22.37
CA ASN A 7 29.23 -38.56 21.61
C ASN A 7 28.62 -38.45 20.21
N LYS A 8 28.33 -39.57 19.52
CA LYS A 8 27.77 -39.54 18.15
C LYS A 8 26.33 -39.01 18.11
N THR A 9 25.52 -39.34 19.11
CA THR A 9 24.13 -38.91 19.21
C THR A 9 24.01 -37.42 19.56
N MET A 10 24.91 -36.89 20.41
CA MET A 10 24.98 -35.45 20.72
C MET A 10 25.40 -34.62 19.49
N SER A 11 26.43 -35.06 18.75
CA SER A 11 26.87 -34.40 17.52
C SER A 11 25.78 -34.39 16.44
N LEU A 12 25.06 -35.50 16.25
CA LEU A 12 23.99 -35.59 15.25
C LEU A 12 22.77 -34.71 15.61
N LYS A 13 22.42 -34.61 16.90
CA LYS A 13 21.38 -33.70 17.39
C LYS A 13 21.78 -32.24 17.19
N TRP A 14 23.02 -31.87 17.50
CA TRP A 14 23.54 -30.51 17.30
C TRP A 14 23.57 -30.13 15.82
N MET A 15 24.02 -31.03 14.94
CA MET A 15 24.02 -30.81 13.49
C MET A 15 22.61 -30.61 12.93
N ARG A 16 21.62 -31.39 13.42
CA ARG A 16 20.20 -31.23 13.03
C ARG A 16 19.61 -29.89 13.49
N VAL A 17 19.92 -29.46 14.71
CA VAL A 17 19.49 -28.14 15.21
C VAL A 17 20.13 -27.02 14.39
N SER A 18 21.43 -27.12 14.08
CA SER A 18 22.13 -26.15 13.24
C SER A 18 21.57 -26.09 11.81
N LEU A 19 21.20 -27.23 11.22
CA LEU A 19 20.58 -27.30 9.90
C LEU A 19 19.18 -26.68 9.90
N LEU A 20 18.37 -26.95 10.94
CA LEU A 20 17.04 -26.36 11.10
C LEU A 20 17.11 -24.84 11.25
N ILE A 21 18.04 -24.35 12.07
CA ILE A 21 18.31 -22.92 12.24
C ILE A 21 18.73 -22.29 10.90
N LEU A 22 19.62 -22.92 10.14
CA LEU A 22 20.05 -22.43 8.83
C LEU A 22 18.88 -22.35 7.83
N VAL A 23 18.01 -23.38 7.80
CA VAL A 23 16.83 -23.42 6.92
C VAL A 23 15.83 -22.31 7.28
N LEU A 24 15.61 -22.06 8.57
CA LEU A 24 14.76 -20.96 9.04
C LEU A 24 15.32 -19.59 8.63
N PHE A 25 16.62 -19.35 8.82
CA PHE A 25 17.26 -18.10 8.40
C PHE A 25 17.25 -17.91 6.87
N LEU A 26 17.45 -18.97 6.08
CA LEU A 26 17.39 -18.93 4.62
C LEU A 26 15.97 -18.64 4.11
N GLY A 27 14.94 -19.18 4.75
CA GLY A 27 13.54 -18.92 4.42
C GLY A 27 13.14 -17.46 4.66
N ASP A 28 13.51 -16.91 5.82
CA ASP A 28 13.16 -15.54 6.22
C ASP A 28 13.89 -14.49 5.37
N SER A 29 15.18 -14.73 5.10
CA SER A 29 15.98 -13.86 4.21
C SER A 29 15.40 -13.78 2.79
N ARG A 30 14.90 -14.89 2.25
CA ARG A 30 14.25 -14.90 0.93
C ARG A 30 12.90 -14.16 0.94
N GLY A 31 12.09 -14.37 1.97
CA GLY A 31 10.83 -13.65 2.15
C GLY A 31 11.04 -12.14 2.26
N SER A 32 12.03 -11.73 3.06
CA SER A 32 12.44 -10.34 3.22
C SER A 32 12.93 -9.74 1.90
N GLN A 33 13.82 -10.40 1.16
CA GLN A 33 14.29 -9.90 -0.15
C GLN A 33 13.16 -9.73 -1.18
N VAL A 34 12.19 -10.64 -1.23
CA VAL A 34 11.04 -10.52 -2.14
C VAL A 34 10.12 -9.34 -1.74
N LYS A 35 9.94 -9.11 -0.44
CA LYS A 35 9.21 -7.95 0.08
C LYS A 35 9.92 -6.64 -0.27
N PHE A 36 11.23 -6.56 -0.03
CA PHE A 36 12.06 -5.40 -0.37
C PHE A 36 12.09 -5.13 -1.88
N GLY A 37 12.25 -6.17 -2.71
CA GLY A 37 12.26 -6.00 -4.17
C GLY A 37 10.91 -5.54 -4.74
N ARG A 38 9.80 -5.88 -4.08
CA ARG A 38 8.48 -5.37 -4.43
C ARG A 38 8.33 -3.89 -4.07
N LEU A 39 8.69 -3.53 -2.84
CA LEU A 39 8.62 -2.15 -2.35
C LEU A 39 9.53 -1.23 -3.16
N ASP A 40 10.75 -1.65 -3.47
CA ASP A 40 11.69 -0.87 -4.30
C ASP A 40 11.09 -0.53 -5.68
N ARG A 41 10.44 -1.50 -6.33
CA ARG A 41 9.77 -1.26 -7.62
C ARG A 41 8.64 -0.25 -7.47
N TRP A 42 7.85 -0.38 -6.41
CA TRP A 42 6.76 0.54 -6.12
C TRP A 42 7.24 1.97 -5.92
N VAL A 43 8.25 2.13 -5.07
CA VAL A 43 8.87 3.41 -4.78
C VAL A 43 9.46 4.04 -6.05
N LYS A 44 10.22 3.28 -6.85
CA LYS A 44 10.81 3.78 -8.10
C LYS A 44 9.76 4.26 -9.10
N THR A 45 8.70 3.48 -9.30
CA THR A 45 7.62 3.87 -10.22
C THR A 45 6.82 5.07 -9.69
N GLY A 46 6.44 5.06 -8.40
CA GLY A 46 5.72 6.19 -7.80
C GLY A 46 6.54 7.48 -7.85
N PHE A 47 7.85 7.38 -7.61
CA PHE A 47 8.78 8.50 -7.71
C PHE A 47 8.89 9.01 -9.16
N GLN A 48 8.97 8.11 -10.13
CA GLN A 48 8.95 8.50 -11.54
C GLN A 48 7.64 9.22 -11.91
N TYR A 49 6.50 8.75 -11.38
CA TYR A 49 5.22 9.44 -11.58
C TYR A 49 5.25 10.84 -11.00
N LEU A 50 5.73 11.00 -9.76
CA LEU A 50 5.88 12.28 -9.07
C LEU A 50 6.70 13.27 -9.92
N LYS A 51 7.85 12.84 -10.46
CA LYS A 51 8.71 13.71 -11.26
C LYS A 51 8.11 14.14 -12.60
N LEU A 52 7.33 13.27 -13.24
CA LEU A 52 6.89 13.47 -14.63
C LEU A 52 5.44 13.97 -14.76
N ASN A 53 4.59 13.68 -13.77
CA ASN A 53 3.15 13.87 -13.89
C ASN A 53 2.55 14.80 -12.84
N LEU A 54 3.16 14.96 -11.66
CA LEU A 54 2.54 15.72 -10.58
C LEU A 54 2.23 17.17 -11.01
N CYS A 55 3.20 17.87 -11.59
CA CYS A 55 3.06 19.23 -12.12
C CYS A 55 2.10 19.37 -13.31
N ARG A 56 1.74 18.26 -13.97
CA ARG A 56 0.75 18.26 -15.06
C ARG A 56 -0.67 18.05 -14.53
N ARG A 57 -0.80 17.45 -13.34
CA ARG A 57 -2.07 17.07 -12.73
C ARG A 57 -2.51 18.06 -11.66
N VAL A 58 -1.57 18.71 -11.00
CA VAL A 58 -1.80 19.64 -9.89
C VAL A 58 -1.17 20.98 -10.22
N SER A 59 -1.88 22.06 -9.87
CA SER A 59 -1.39 23.43 -10.00
C SER A 59 -0.36 23.72 -8.90
N LEU A 60 0.91 23.54 -9.24
CA LEU A 60 2.07 23.93 -8.42
C LEU A 60 2.77 25.12 -9.06
N SER A 61 3.51 25.89 -8.27
CA SER A 61 4.34 26.98 -8.78
C SER A 61 5.48 26.43 -9.65
N GLU A 62 6.01 27.26 -10.56
CA GLU A 62 7.15 26.89 -11.40
C GLU A 62 8.38 26.49 -10.56
N GLY A 63 8.61 27.19 -9.44
CA GLY A 63 9.68 26.88 -8.49
C GLY A 63 9.53 25.49 -7.86
N GLU A 64 8.32 25.12 -7.45
CA GLU A 64 8.04 23.79 -6.91
C GLU A 64 8.22 22.70 -7.95
N CYS A 65 7.76 22.92 -9.18
CA CYS A 65 7.95 21.98 -10.27
C CYS A 65 9.42 21.78 -10.64
N LYS A 66 10.20 22.86 -10.64
CA LYS A 66 11.65 22.80 -10.82
C LYS A 66 12.33 22.06 -9.67
N ARG A 67 11.88 22.23 -8.43
CA ARG A 67 12.38 21.48 -7.28
C ARG A 67 12.09 19.97 -7.43
N LEU A 68 10.86 19.62 -7.80
CA LEU A 68 10.43 18.24 -8.01
C LEU A 68 11.19 17.54 -9.17
N SER A 69 11.49 18.26 -10.25
CA SER A 69 12.23 17.68 -11.39
C SER A 69 13.69 17.32 -11.02
N HIS A 70 14.29 18.06 -10.10
CA HIS A 70 15.65 17.82 -9.60
C HIS A 70 15.70 16.94 -8.34
N LEU A 71 14.54 16.57 -7.78
CA LEU A 71 14.45 15.73 -6.60
C LEU A 71 15.16 14.40 -6.83
N GLN A 72 15.90 13.97 -5.81
CA GLN A 72 16.53 12.65 -5.70
C GLN A 72 15.69 11.75 -4.81
N LEU A 73 15.71 10.45 -5.08
CA LEU A 73 14.89 9.49 -4.32
C LEU A 73 15.26 9.44 -2.83
N SER A 74 16.54 9.67 -2.48
CA SER A 74 17.02 9.74 -1.10
C SER A 74 16.42 10.89 -0.29
N GLY A 75 15.88 11.93 -0.95
CA GLY A 75 15.20 13.04 -0.32
C GLY A 75 13.69 12.82 -0.12
N VAL A 76 13.18 11.64 -0.45
CA VAL A 76 11.75 11.30 -0.36
C VAL A 76 11.54 10.35 0.80
N ALA A 77 10.63 10.69 1.71
CA ALA A 77 10.16 9.75 2.72
C ALA A 77 9.08 8.84 2.13
N VAL A 78 9.14 7.56 2.49
CA VAL A 78 8.25 6.51 1.99
C VAL A 78 7.49 5.92 3.16
N TYR A 79 6.16 5.95 3.07
CA TYR A 79 5.27 5.27 4.02
C TYR A 79 4.45 4.24 3.27
N VAL A 80 4.29 3.06 3.85
CA VAL A 80 3.58 1.95 3.21
C VAL A 80 2.79 1.17 4.23
N SER A 81 1.54 0.83 3.90
CA SER A 81 0.82 -0.20 4.65
C SER A 81 1.29 -1.56 4.16
N GLU A 82 1.67 -2.45 5.05
CA GLU A 82 2.00 -3.81 4.63
C GLU A 82 0.78 -4.49 4.00
N PRO A 83 0.89 -5.07 2.79
CA PRO A 83 -0.20 -5.87 2.24
C PRO A 83 -0.34 -7.14 3.08
N ASN A 84 -1.44 -7.24 3.83
CA ASN A 84 -1.81 -8.43 4.59
C ASN A 84 -2.96 -9.17 3.86
N SER A 85 -3.61 -10.13 4.52
CA SER A 85 -4.79 -10.80 3.95
C SER A 85 -6.02 -9.90 3.86
N GLU A 86 -5.99 -8.75 4.53
CA GLU A 86 -7.08 -7.79 4.61
C GLU A 86 -6.80 -6.63 3.65
N LYS A 87 -7.88 -5.94 3.27
CA LYS A 87 -7.77 -4.74 2.44
C LYS A 87 -7.67 -3.53 3.34
N VAL A 88 -6.91 -2.52 2.91
CA VAL A 88 -6.72 -1.25 3.62
C VAL A 88 -7.58 -0.15 3.01
N LEU A 89 -7.93 0.83 3.85
CA LEU A 89 -8.66 2.03 3.46
C LEU A 89 -7.85 3.27 3.85
N ALA A 90 -7.71 4.22 2.93
CA ALA A 90 -7.22 5.55 3.28
C ALA A 90 -8.39 6.40 3.77
N ILE A 91 -8.26 6.98 4.95
CA ILE A 91 -9.22 7.94 5.51
C ILE A 91 -8.63 9.33 5.30
N LEU A 92 -9.16 10.08 4.33
CA LEU A 92 -8.67 11.43 4.01
C LEU A 92 -9.68 12.50 4.45
N PRO A 93 -9.21 13.72 4.79
CA PRO A 93 -10.07 14.83 5.20
C PRO A 93 -11.10 15.29 4.14
N ASP A 94 -11.01 14.83 2.90
CA ASP A 94 -12.00 15.17 1.86
C ASP A 94 -12.85 13.96 1.45
N SER A 95 -12.66 12.80 2.09
CA SER A 95 -13.41 11.57 1.73
C SER A 95 -14.88 11.62 2.16
N TYR A 96 -15.27 12.59 2.99
CA TYR A 96 -16.63 12.75 3.50
C TYR A 96 -17.44 13.81 2.73
N SER A 97 -17.80 13.56 1.47
CA SER A 97 -19.12 13.95 0.87
C SER A 97 -19.15 13.90 -0.66
N SER A 98 -20.00 13.03 -1.19
CA SER A 98 -20.94 13.42 -2.27
C SER A 98 -22.29 12.69 -2.12
N GLY A 99 -22.84 12.70 -0.91
CA GLY A 99 -24.23 12.34 -0.67
C GLY A 99 -25.16 13.53 -0.94
N THR A 100 -25.25 14.00 -2.18
CA THR A 100 -26.38 14.85 -2.59
C THR A 100 -27.63 13.99 -2.58
N LEU A 101 -28.35 13.99 -1.46
CA LEU A 101 -29.74 13.54 -1.43
C LEU A 101 -30.52 14.37 -2.47
N PRO A 102 -31.21 13.76 -3.45
CA PRO A 102 -32.16 14.50 -4.27
C PRO A 102 -33.25 15.06 -3.35
N PRO A 103 -33.81 16.26 -3.63
CA PRO A 103 -34.90 16.80 -2.83
C PRO A 103 -36.11 15.88 -3.01
N LYS A 104 -36.40 15.04 -2.02
CA LYS A 104 -37.68 14.33 -1.95
C LYS A 104 -38.75 15.38 -1.63
N GLN A 105 -39.45 15.78 -2.69
CA GLN A 105 -40.79 16.35 -2.61
C GLN A 105 -41.67 15.51 -1.68
N GLY A 106 -42.37 16.23 -0.80
CA GLY A 106 -43.55 15.91 0.02
C GLY A 106 -44.05 14.47 0.13
N GLY A 107 -44.33 14.06 1.38
CA GLY A 107 -45.23 12.95 1.67
C GLY A 107 -45.14 12.48 3.12
N TYR A 108 -46.12 12.86 3.93
CA TYR A 108 -46.36 12.29 5.26
C TYR A 108 -46.54 10.76 5.16
N GLY A 109 -45.82 9.98 5.98
CA GLY A 109 -45.97 8.53 6.01
C GLY A 109 -45.26 7.91 7.22
N MET A 110 -46.05 7.28 8.09
CA MET A 110 -45.72 6.61 9.34
C MET A 110 -44.58 5.57 9.20
N SER A 111 -43.71 5.54 10.21
CA SER A 111 -42.66 4.53 10.42
C SER A 111 -43.21 3.10 10.43
N SER A 112 -42.57 2.19 9.70
CA SER A 112 -42.63 0.74 9.97
C SER A 112 -41.22 0.19 10.04
N VAL A 113 -40.83 -0.15 11.26
CA VAL A 113 -39.59 -0.83 11.63
C VAL A 113 -39.62 -2.23 11.02
N LEU A 114 -38.79 -2.46 10.00
CA LEU A 114 -38.32 -3.80 9.64
C LEU A 114 -36.80 -3.72 9.54
N GLU A 115 -36.16 -4.21 10.59
CA GLU A 115 -34.78 -4.64 10.67
C GLU A 115 -34.40 -5.47 9.42
N ASP A 116 -33.67 -4.87 8.48
CA ASP A 116 -32.83 -5.61 7.54
C ASP A 116 -31.38 -5.27 7.88
N SER A 117 -30.75 -6.19 8.63
CA SER A 117 -29.34 -6.21 9.01
C SER A 117 -28.42 -6.43 7.79
N ARG A 118 -28.50 -5.54 6.79
CA ARG A 118 -27.53 -5.43 5.69
C ARG A 118 -26.77 -4.12 5.84
N ARG A 119 -25.75 -4.21 6.70
CA ARG A 119 -24.60 -3.31 6.86
C ARG A 119 -24.68 -2.07 5.99
N HIS A 120 -24.95 -0.94 6.64
CA HIS A 120 -24.53 0.38 6.21
C HIS A 120 -23.03 0.32 5.80
N HIS A 121 -22.77 -0.02 4.54
CA HIS A 121 -21.58 0.45 3.86
C HIS A 121 -21.87 1.91 3.59
N ASP A 122 -21.56 2.76 4.57
CA ASP A 122 -21.50 4.20 4.36
C ASP A 122 -20.54 4.41 3.19
N PHE A 123 -21.17 4.71 2.06
CA PHE A 123 -20.59 4.74 0.73
C PHE A 123 -19.78 6.03 0.65
N PHE A 124 -18.52 5.99 1.06
CA PHE A 124 -17.56 7.02 0.72
C PHE A 124 -17.23 6.86 -0.77
N PRO A 125 -17.67 7.76 -1.67
CA PRO A 125 -17.36 7.67 -3.08
C PRO A 125 -15.87 8.04 -3.24
N GLY A 126 -15.03 7.02 -3.26
CA GLY A 126 -13.56 7.15 -3.27
C GLY A 126 -12.84 6.14 -2.37
N SER A 127 -13.54 5.46 -1.45
CA SER A 127 -12.93 4.53 -0.50
C SER A 127 -13.15 3.06 -0.93
N THR A 128 -12.63 2.67 -2.09
CA THR A 128 -12.51 1.24 -2.40
C THR A 128 -11.41 0.65 -1.53
N ALA A 129 -11.63 -0.53 -0.94
CA ALA A 129 -10.59 -1.17 -0.14
C ALA A 129 -9.48 -1.72 -1.08
N HIS A 130 -8.22 -1.42 -0.76
CA HIS A 130 -7.05 -1.73 -1.60
C HIS A 130 -6.10 -2.73 -0.92
N ASP A 131 -5.17 -3.34 -1.65
CA ASP A 131 -4.21 -4.28 -1.04
C ASP A 131 -3.13 -3.58 -0.22
N ALA A 132 -2.76 -2.36 -0.60
CA ALA A 132 -1.89 -1.50 0.18
C ALA A 132 -2.05 -0.03 -0.25
N VAL A 133 -1.51 0.87 0.56
CA VAL A 133 -1.27 2.27 0.22
C VAL A 133 0.22 2.54 0.24
N LEU A 134 0.70 3.35 -0.70
CA LEU A 134 2.05 3.89 -0.75
C LEU A 134 1.94 5.41 -0.70
N VAL A 135 2.62 6.05 0.23
CA VAL A 135 2.70 7.50 0.33
C VAL A 135 4.14 7.93 0.10
N LEU A 136 4.33 8.87 -0.82
CA LEU A 136 5.60 9.53 -1.07
C LEU A 136 5.52 10.97 -0.57
N ASP A 137 6.40 11.33 0.35
CA ASP A 137 6.57 12.68 0.83
C ASP A 137 7.88 13.27 0.24
N PRO A 138 7.79 14.20 -0.73
CA PRO A 138 8.95 14.85 -1.35
C PRO A 138 9.59 15.92 -0.46
N SER A 139 9.03 16.22 0.72
CA SER A 139 9.48 17.31 1.60
C SER A 139 9.31 16.95 3.08
N PRO A 140 9.91 15.84 3.57
CA PRO A 140 9.69 15.35 4.94
C PRO A 140 10.21 16.29 6.04
N GLY A 141 10.97 17.33 5.69
CA GLY A 141 11.40 18.37 6.62
C GLY A 141 10.41 19.54 6.77
N GLU A 142 9.37 19.59 5.94
CA GLU A 142 8.31 20.59 6.03
C GLU A 142 7.24 20.13 7.02
N SER A 143 6.74 21.06 7.84
CA SER A 143 5.83 20.74 8.94
C SER A 143 4.35 20.95 8.60
N PHE A 144 4.04 21.83 7.63
CA PHE A 144 2.66 22.15 7.25
C PHE A 144 2.55 22.55 5.78
N GLY A 145 1.43 22.19 5.14
CA GLY A 145 1.02 22.74 3.85
C GLY A 145 1.74 22.20 2.62
N HIS A 146 2.51 21.12 2.75
CA HIS A 146 3.27 20.54 1.63
C HIS A 146 2.53 19.37 0.96
N PRO A 147 2.74 19.16 -0.35
CA PRO A 147 2.08 18.08 -1.08
C PRO A 147 2.71 16.72 -0.74
N VAL A 148 1.86 15.76 -0.40
CA VAL A 148 2.21 14.33 -0.36
C VAL A 148 1.43 13.60 -1.45
N VAL A 149 2.01 12.55 -2.02
CA VAL A 149 1.37 11.76 -3.08
C VAL A 149 1.01 10.39 -2.54
N LEU A 150 -0.28 10.09 -2.47
CA LEU A 150 -0.81 8.79 -2.11
C LEU A 150 -1.13 7.98 -3.37
N PHE A 151 -0.68 6.73 -3.39
CA PHE A 151 -1.02 5.74 -4.41
C PHE A 151 -1.77 4.58 -3.77
N TYR A 152 -2.86 4.18 -4.41
CA TYR A 152 -3.54 2.93 -4.06
C TYR A 152 -2.89 1.77 -4.81
N VAL A 153 -2.60 0.69 -4.10
CA VAL A 153 -1.96 -0.49 -4.67
C VAL A 153 -2.95 -1.64 -4.71
N ASP A 154 -3.20 -2.16 -5.91
CA ASP A 154 -3.96 -3.40 -6.09
C ASP A 154 -3.05 -4.49 -6.65
N LEU A 155 -2.95 -5.59 -5.90
CA LEU A 155 -2.26 -6.82 -6.28
C LEU A 155 -3.17 -7.69 -7.14
N ASN A 156 -2.55 -8.59 -7.91
CA ASN A 156 -3.22 -9.57 -8.76
C ASN A 156 -4.25 -8.96 -9.74
N THR A 157 -4.02 -7.71 -10.16
CA THR A 157 -4.86 -7.05 -11.16
C THR A 157 -4.36 -7.39 -12.56
N THR A 158 -5.26 -7.54 -13.53
CA THR A 158 -4.88 -7.76 -14.93
C THR A 158 -4.52 -6.43 -15.62
N LYS A 159 -3.66 -6.48 -16.64
CA LYS A 159 -3.29 -5.28 -17.42
C LYS A 159 -4.51 -4.55 -17.99
N LYS A 160 -5.52 -5.30 -18.47
CA LYS A 160 -6.77 -4.74 -19.00
C LYS A 160 -7.56 -4.00 -17.93
N LYS A 161 -7.75 -4.60 -16.75
CA LYS A 161 -8.46 -3.96 -15.63
C LYS A 161 -7.70 -2.74 -15.12
N CYS A 162 -6.37 -2.80 -15.09
CA CYS A 162 -5.52 -1.66 -14.75
C CYS A 162 -5.73 -0.48 -15.70
N ALA A 163 -5.69 -0.72 -17.01
CA ALA A 163 -5.85 0.32 -18.02
C ALA A 163 -7.26 0.97 -17.97
N HIS A 164 -8.30 0.18 -17.69
CA HIS A 164 -9.67 0.70 -17.54
C HIS A 164 -9.84 1.62 -16.31
N MET A 165 -8.91 1.55 -15.34
CA MET A 165 -8.93 2.38 -14.14
C MET A 165 -7.87 3.50 -14.20
N ASP A 166 -7.36 3.81 -15.40
CA ASP A 166 -6.28 4.77 -15.63
C ASP A 166 -5.02 4.55 -14.77
N GLY A 167 -4.82 3.29 -14.34
CA GLY A 167 -3.75 2.90 -13.43
C GLY A 167 -2.45 2.55 -14.13
N ILE A 168 -1.35 2.55 -13.36
CA ILE A 168 -0.01 2.19 -13.82
C ILE A 168 0.26 0.72 -13.53
N TYR A 169 0.39 -0.10 -14.58
CA TYR A 169 0.58 -1.54 -14.46
C TYR A 169 2.06 -1.93 -14.29
N LEU A 170 2.38 -2.67 -13.23
CA LEU A 170 3.73 -3.12 -12.87
C LEU A 170 3.86 -4.65 -12.85
N GLY A 171 3.25 -5.31 -13.83
CA GLY A 171 3.11 -6.76 -13.82
C GLY A 171 1.98 -7.15 -12.87
N LYS A 172 2.23 -7.97 -11.84
CA LYS A 172 1.15 -8.43 -10.94
C LYS A 172 0.52 -7.34 -10.06
N ASN A 173 0.99 -6.10 -10.12
CA ASN A 173 0.57 -5.00 -9.25
C ASN A 173 0.18 -3.81 -10.13
N LYS A 174 -0.76 -2.97 -9.67
CA LYS A 174 -0.99 -1.65 -10.25
C LYS A 174 -1.03 -0.54 -9.22
N PHE A 175 -0.78 0.68 -9.67
CA PHE A 175 -1.13 1.91 -8.96
C PHE A 175 -2.38 2.54 -9.54
N MET A 176 -3.22 3.12 -8.69
CA MET A 176 -4.33 4.01 -9.06
C MET A 176 -4.09 5.37 -8.44
#